data_AF-V6LSL9-F1
#
_entry.id   AF-V6LSL9-F1
#
_cell.length_a   1.000
_cell.length_b   1.000
_cell.length_c   1.000
_cell.angle_alpha   90.00
_cell.angle_beta   90.00
_cell.angle_gamma   90.00
#
_symmetry.space_group_name_H-M   'P 1'
#
loop_
_entity.id
_entity.type
_entity.pdbx_description
1 polymer ?
#
loop_
_entity_poly.entity_id
_entity_poly.type
_entity_poly.pdbx_seq_one_letter_code
_entity_poly.pdbx_strand_id
1 'polypeptide(L)'
;VCAPGFVFQNNACVRCPSGCASCYDADTCVQCDRGYTFDANFVCEKCTSAASCEACESGYQLQNGSECVYRGCAGEKQCGVGEFCEATNNVEQCQDCETGCGGCLARETCNWCEIGYQLVDGRCEQSVQKASAGVAWLLTAVISVIVACIVGGVAYLVVKMGKNKALRMGIQKDLYEENSGIRTQQPQE
;
A
#
# COMPACT_ATOMS: atom_id res chain seq x y z
N VAL A 1 -27.61 -34.63 -37.54
CA VAL A 1 -27.03 -34.59 -36.18
C VAL A 1 -27.32 -33.20 -35.62
N CYS A 2 -27.90 -33.12 -34.42
CA CYS A 2 -28.21 -31.83 -33.78
C CYS A 2 -26.99 -31.26 -33.06
N ALA A 3 -26.98 -29.94 -32.81
CA ALA A 3 -25.95 -29.30 -32.00
C ALA A 3 -26.02 -29.76 -30.53
N PRO A 4 -24.94 -29.63 -29.74
CA PRO A 4 -24.98 -29.86 -28.29
C PRO A 4 -26.12 -29.04 -27.63
N GLY A 5 -26.83 -29.64 -26.68
CA GLY A 5 -28.03 -29.06 -26.06
C GLY A 5 -29.32 -29.16 -26.89
N PHE A 6 -29.31 -29.93 -27.99
CA PHE A 6 -30.49 -30.20 -28.81
C PHE A 6 -30.65 -31.70 -29.08
N VAL A 7 -31.90 -32.16 -29.12
CA VAL A 7 -32.27 -33.54 -29.43
C VAL A 7 -33.12 -33.58 -30.70
N PHE A 8 -33.02 -34.66 -31.47
CA PHE A 8 -33.81 -34.83 -32.68
C PHE A 8 -35.18 -35.42 -32.33
N GLN A 9 -36.25 -34.64 -32.47
CA GLN A 9 -37.61 -35.05 -32.19
C GLN A 9 -38.57 -34.41 -33.21
N ASN A 10 -39.63 -35.13 -33.60
CA ASN A 10 -40.64 -34.63 -34.56
C ASN A 10 -40.03 -34.05 -35.85
N ASN A 11 -39.02 -34.72 -36.39
CA ASN A 11 -38.32 -34.32 -37.61
C ASN A 11 -37.55 -32.98 -37.51
N ALA A 12 -37.29 -32.49 -36.29
CA ALA A 12 -36.56 -31.26 -36.03
C ALA A 12 -35.58 -31.41 -34.85
N CYS A 13 -34.63 -30.48 -34.74
CA CYS A 13 -33.80 -30.36 -33.54
C CYS A 13 -34.52 -29.45 -32.53
N VAL A 14 -34.98 -30.04 -31.43
CA VAL A 14 -35.62 -29.32 -30.33
C VAL A 14 -34.59 -29.08 -29.23
N ARG A 15 -34.69 -27.92 -28.58
CA ARG A 15 -33.79 -27.56 -27.48
C ARG A 15 -34.10 -28.42 -26.27
N CYS A 16 -33.08 -28.87 -25.55
CA CYS A 16 -33.25 -29.51 -24.26
C CYS A 16 -33.87 -28.56 -23.23
N PRO A 17 -34.46 -29.10 -22.14
CA PRO A 17 -34.93 -28.32 -21.00
C PRO A 17 -33.85 -27.36 -20.46
N SER A 18 -34.27 -26.26 -19.84
CA SER A 18 -33.35 -25.29 -19.24
C SER A 18 -32.39 -25.96 -18.24
N GLY A 19 -31.09 -25.67 -18.35
CA GLY A 19 -30.08 -26.25 -17.46
C GLY A 19 -29.70 -27.68 -17.80
N CYS A 20 -30.05 -28.19 -18.99
CA CYS A 20 -29.75 -29.53 -19.45
C CYS A 20 -28.68 -29.54 -20.56
N ALA A 21 -27.54 -30.18 -20.31
CA ALA A 21 -26.47 -30.37 -21.30
C ALA A 21 -26.86 -31.37 -22.39
N SER A 22 -27.55 -32.45 -22.01
CA SER A 22 -28.09 -33.44 -22.94
C SER A 22 -29.39 -34.06 -22.45
N CYS A 23 -30.33 -34.26 -23.38
CA CYS A 23 -31.67 -34.72 -23.09
C CYS A 23 -32.06 -35.89 -23.99
N TYR A 24 -32.93 -36.76 -23.48
CA TYR A 24 -33.49 -37.89 -24.23
C TYR A 24 -34.60 -37.41 -25.17
N ASP A 25 -35.38 -36.42 -24.72
CA ASP A 25 -36.40 -35.71 -25.48
C ASP A 25 -36.51 -34.25 -24.98
N ALA A 26 -37.48 -33.49 -25.51
CA ALA A 26 -37.65 -32.08 -25.16
C ALA A 26 -37.96 -31.82 -23.67
N ASP A 27 -38.35 -32.85 -22.91
CA ASP A 27 -38.81 -32.73 -21.52
C ASP A 27 -37.91 -33.49 -20.54
N THR A 28 -37.18 -34.51 -21.01
CA THR A 28 -36.42 -35.45 -20.17
C THR A 28 -34.92 -35.19 -20.28
N CYS A 29 -34.34 -34.63 -19.22
CA CYS A 29 -32.91 -34.42 -19.15
C CYS A 29 -32.14 -35.69 -18.76
N VAL A 30 -31.03 -35.95 -19.44
CA VAL A 30 -30.13 -37.09 -19.16
C VAL A 30 -28.87 -36.61 -18.44
N GLN A 31 -28.45 -35.38 -18.71
CA GLN A 31 -27.31 -34.76 -18.06
C GLN A 31 -27.54 -33.26 -17.90
N CYS A 32 -27.46 -32.78 -16.66
CA CYS A 32 -27.53 -31.35 -16.38
C CYS A 32 -26.30 -30.60 -16.88
N ASP A 33 -26.50 -29.34 -17.25
CA ASP A 33 -25.42 -28.38 -17.52
C ASP A 33 -24.65 -28.06 -16.25
N ARG A 34 -23.45 -27.51 -16.43
CA ARG A 34 -22.59 -27.07 -15.32
C ARG A 34 -23.35 -26.10 -14.40
N GLY A 35 -23.32 -26.37 -13.09
CA GLY A 35 -24.03 -25.59 -12.07
C GLY A 35 -25.50 -25.96 -11.88
N TYR A 36 -25.98 -27.04 -12.50
CA TYR A 36 -27.30 -27.62 -12.30
C TYR A 36 -27.20 -29.06 -11.77
N THR A 37 -28.20 -29.48 -10.99
CA THR A 37 -28.34 -30.85 -10.45
C THR A 37 -29.73 -31.40 -10.75
N PHE A 38 -29.89 -32.72 -10.68
CA PHE A 38 -31.22 -33.33 -10.71
C PHE A 38 -31.97 -33.07 -9.40
N ASP A 39 -33.21 -32.63 -9.51
CA ASP A 39 -34.18 -32.69 -8.42
C ASP A 39 -34.73 -34.12 -8.22
N ALA A 40 -35.67 -34.28 -7.30
CA ALA A 40 -36.35 -35.56 -7.06
C ALA A 40 -37.15 -36.10 -8.27
N ASN A 41 -37.37 -35.28 -9.30
CA ASN A 41 -38.14 -35.59 -10.50
C ASN A 41 -37.27 -35.66 -11.78
N PHE A 42 -35.94 -35.69 -11.65
CA PHE A 42 -35.00 -35.68 -12.77
C PHE A 42 -35.07 -34.41 -13.65
N VAL A 43 -35.47 -33.29 -13.06
CA VAL A 43 -35.40 -31.95 -13.67
C VAL A 43 -34.12 -31.27 -13.20
N CYS A 44 -33.45 -30.56 -14.10
CA CYS A 44 -32.24 -29.82 -13.77
C CYS A 44 -32.59 -28.51 -13.06
N GLU A 45 -32.26 -28.42 -11.77
CA GLU A 45 -32.37 -27.20 -10.98
C GLU A 45 -31.01 -26.57 -10.74
N LYS A 46 -30.99 -25.24 -10.70
CA LYS A 46 -29.77 -24.48 -10.43
C LYS A 46 -29.31 -24.78 -9.01
N CYS A 47 -28.02 -25.04 -8.81
CA CYS A 47 -27.46 -25.17 -7.47
C CYS A 47 -27.74 -23.89 -6.67
N THR A 48 -28.53 -24.01 -5.60
CA THR A 48 -28.86 -22.91 -4.67
C THR A 48 -28.34 -23.17 -3.27
N SER A 49 -27.66 -24.31 -3.01
CA SER A 49 -26.94 -24.62 -1.75
C SER A 49 -26.06 -25.86 -1.76
N ALA A 50 -25.17 -25.97 -0.74
CA ALA A 50 -24.40 -27.17 -0.41
C ALA A 50 -25.29 -28.40 -0.21
N ALA A 51 -26.49 -28.18 0.32
CA ALA A 51 -27.43 -29.26 0.57
C ALA A 51 -28.09 -29.75 -0.72
N SER A 52 -28.13 -28.90 -1.76
CA SER A 52 -28.69 -29.24 -3.07
C SER A 52 -27.67 -29.77 -4.08
N CYS A 53 -26.36 -29.60 -3.86
CA CYS A 53 -25.32 -30.07 -4.76
C CYS A 53 -24.19 -30.75 -3.96
N GLU A 54 -23.87 -32.01 -4.28
CA GLU A 54 -22.83 -32.78 -3.58
C GLU A 54 -21.43 -32.13 -3.64
N ALA A 55 -21.16 -31.32 -4.67
CA ALA A 55 -19.94 -30.51 -4.80
C ALA A 55 -20.14 -29.35 -5.81
N CYS A 56 -19.42 -28.24 -5.62
CA CYS A 56 -19.24 -27.24 -6.68
C CYS A 56 -18.26 -27.77 -7.74
N GLU A 57 -18.35 -27.28 -8.99
CA GLU A 57 -17.39 -27.63 -10.06
C GLU A 57 -15.95 -27.24 -9.64
N SER A 58 -14.94 -27.92 -10.19
CA SER A 58 -13.53 -27.60 -9.92
C SER A 58 -13.27 -26.10 -10.15
N GLY A 59 -12.68 -25.45 -9.14
CA GLY A 59 -12.46 -24.02 -9.11
C GLY A 59 -13.65 -23.15 -8.67
N TYR A 60 -14.77 -23.74 -8.28
CA TYR A 60 -15.87 -23.04 -7.61
C TYR A 60 -15.96 -23.46 -6.14
N GLN A 61 -16.18 -22.49 -5.25
CA GLN A 61 -16.37 -22.72 -3.82
C GLN A 61 -17.74 -22.21 -3.39
N LEU A 62 -18.41 -22.95 -2.51
CA LEU A 62 -19.70 -22.54 -2.00
C LEU A 62 -19.55 -21.41 -0.96
N GLN A 63 -20.04 -20.22 -1.31
CA GLN A 63 -20.23 -19.11 -0.39
C GLN A 63 -21.64 -19.07 0.18
N ASN A 64 -21.73 -18.64 1.43
CA ASN A 64 -23.00 -18.39 2.14
C ASN A 64 -23.97 -19.58 2.14
N GLY A 65 -23.44 -20.79 2.00
CA GLY A 65 -24.23 -22.02 1.95
C GLY A 65 -25.09 -22.20 0.71
N SER A 66 -25.13 -21.21 -0.21
CA SER A 66 -26.08 -21.16 -1.33
C SER A 66 -25.49 -20.92 -2.72
N GLU A 67 -24.29 -20.35 -2.81
CA GLU A 67 -23.76 -19.81 -4.07
C GLU A 67 -22.39 -20.41 -4.38
N CYS A 68 -22.26 -21.16 -5.48
CA CYS A 68 -20.94 -21.57 -5.96
C CYS A 68 -20.27 -20.37 -6.66
N VAL A 69 -19.30 -19.76 -5.98
CA VAL A 69 -18.52 -18.64 -6.49
C VAL A 69 -17.21 -19.16 -7.07
N TYR A 70 -16.89 -18.79 -8.30
CA TYR A 70 -15.59 -19.13 -8.89
C TYR A 70 -14.47 -18.47 -8.08
N ARG A 71 -13.62 -19.29 -7.47
CA ARG A 71 -12.46 -18.84 -6.68
C ARG A 71 -11.17 -19.59 -7.00
N GLY A 72 -11.24 -20.64 -7.80
CA GLY A 72 -10.09 -21.40 -8.23
C GLY A 72 -9.40 -20.78 -9.43
N CYS A 73 -8.31 -21.43 -9.80
CA CYS A 73 -7.36 -20.92 -10.76
C CYS A 73 -7.36 -21.72 -12.07
N ALA A 74 -8.28 -22.67 -12.22
CA ALA A 74 -8.32 -23.60 -13.33
C ALA A 74 -8.70 -22.91 -14.65
N GLY A 75 -7.86 -23.08 -15.68
CA GLY A 75 -8.11 -22.58 -17.03
C GLY A 75 -7.54 -21.17 -17.30
N GLU A 76 -8.18 -20.41 -18.19
CA GLU A 76 -7.70 -19.10 -18.67
C GLU A 76 -8.03 -17.94 -17.71
N LYS A 77 -8.80 -18.20 -16.65
CA LYS A 77 -9.31 -17.18 -15.74
C LYS A 77 -8.39 -17.03 -14.54
N GLN A 78 -7.46 -16.10 -14.67
CA GLN A 78 -6.51 -15.70 -13.63
C GLN A 78 -7.21 -14.95 -12.49
N CYS A 79 -6.60 -14.99 -11.29
CA CYS A 79 -7.02 -14.19 -10.15
C CYS A 79 -7.00 -12.68 -10.47
N GLY A 80 -7.73 -11.89 -9.69
CA GLY A 80 -7.82 -10.45 -9.87
C GLY A 80 -6.50 -9.72 -9.65
N VAL A 81 -6.52 -8.40 -9.88
CA VAL A 81 -5.38 -7.54 -9.52
C VAL A 81 -5.17 -7.62 -8.01
N GLY A 82 -3.93 -7.81 -7.58
CA GLY A 82 -3.58 -7.95 -6.17
C GLY A 82 -3.86 -9.33 -5.59
N GLU A 83 -4.14 -10.33 -6.42
CA GLU A 83 -4.34 -11.72 -5.99
C GLU A 83 -3.37 -12.68 -6.69
N PHE A 84 -3.07 -13.81 -6.05
CA PHE A 84 -2.33 -14.93 -6.64
C PHE A 84 -3.03 -16.25 -6.39
N CYS A 85 -2.73 -17.24 -7.24
CA CYS A 85 -3.26 -18.58 -7.06
C CYS A 85 -2.43 -19.38 -6.05
N GLU A 86 -3.08 -19.90 -5.02
CA GLU A 86 -2.47 -20.84 -4.09
C GLU A 86 -3.25 -22.16 -4.02
N ALA A 87 -2.53 -23.28 -4.15
CA ALA A 87 -3.08 -24.62 -3.96
C ALA A 87 -2.74 -25.15 -2.57
N THR A 88 -3.73 -25.20 -1.67
CA THR A 88 -3.57 -25.75 -0.30
C THR A 88 -4.52 -26.93 -0.12
N ASN A 89 -4.03 -28.07 0.35
CA ASN A 89 -4.84 -29.28 0.61
C ASN A 89 -5.75 -29.71 -0.57
N ASN A 90 -5.25 -29.66 -1.81
CA ASN A 90 -6.01 -29.92 -3.05
C ASN A 90 -7.15 -28.93 -3.34
N VAL A 91 -7.13 -27.77 -2.70
CA VAL A 91 -8.03 -26.64 -2.98
C VAL A 91 -7.23 -25.54 -3.65
N GLU A 92 -7.58 -25.19 -4.88
CA GLU A 92 -7.03 -24.04 -5.60
C GLU A 92 -7.87 -22.81 -5.28
N GLN A 93 -7.25 -21.75 -4.80
CA GLN A 93 -7.94 -20.51 -4.47
C GLN A 93 -7.09 -19.26 -4.70
N CYS A 94 -7.75 -18.17 -5.11
CA CYS A 94 -7.14 -16.84 -5.14
C CYS A 94 -6.96 -16.29 -3.72
N GLN A 95 -5.72 -15.88 -3.42
CA GLN A 95 -5.30 -15.28 -2.16
C GLN A 95 -4.79 -13.87 -2.41
N ASP A 96 -5.03 -12.96 -1.47
CA ASP A 96 -4.55 -11.59 -1.56
C ASP A 96 -3.03 -11.52 -1.44
N CYS A 97 -2.43 -10.66 -2.26
CA CYS A 97 -1.04 -10.25 -2.16
C CYS A 97 -0.79 -9.33 -0.97
N GLU A 98 0.47 -9.17 -0.59
CA GLU A 98 0.90 -8.12 0.33
C GLU A 98 0.60 -6.73 -0.25
N THR A 99 0.33 -5.77 0.63
CA THR A 99 -0.06 -4.40 0.27
C THR A 99 0.90 -3.76 -0.72
N GLY A 100 0.36 -3.09 -1.75
CA GLY A 100 1.15 -2.40 -2.78
C GLY A 100 1.56 -3.29 -3.94
N CYS A 101 1.20 -4.57 -3.92
CA CYS A 101 1.45 -5.49 -5.01
C CYS A 101 0.24 -5.56 -5.94
N GLY A 102 0.45 -5.24 -7.22
CA GLY A 102 -0.58 -5.40 -8.26
C GLY A 102 -0.71 -6.84 -8.73
N GLY A 103 0.31 -7.66 -8.50
CA GLY A 103 0.25 -9.11 -8.65
C GLY A 103 1.45 -9.77 -7.99
N CYS A 104 1.26 -10.99 -7.51
CA CYS A 104 2.28 -11.73 -6.77
C CYS A 104 2.34 -13.21 -7.16
N LEU A 105 3.48 -13.84 -6.89
CA LEU A 105 3.74 -15.28 -7.07
C LEU A 105 3.48 -16.06 -5.78
N ALA A 106 3.63 -15.35 -4.65
CA ALA A 106 3.30 -15.79 -3.31
C ALA A 106 2.88 -14.55 -2.52
N ARG A 107 2.24 -14.72 -1.37
CA ARG A 107 1.74 -13.63 -0.51
C ARG A 107 2.72 -12.45 -0.38
N GLU A 108 4.00 -12.72 -0.11
CA GLU A 108 5.04 -11.69 0.12
C GLU A 108 5.99 -11.49 -1.09
N THR A 109 5.74 -12.17 -2.21
CA THR A 109 6.63 -12.15 -3.38
C THR A 109 5.89 -11.62 -4.59
N CYS A 110 6.07 -10.33 -4.83
CA CYS A 110 5.36 -9.57 -5.83
C CYS A 110 6.04 -9.65 -7.19
N ASN A 111 5.24 -9.82 -8.24
CA ASN A 111 5.68 -9.80 -9.62
C ASN A 111 5.71 -8.36 -10.16
N TRP A 112 4.71 -7.56 -9.78
CA TRP A 112 4.64 -6.15 -10.12
C TRP A 112 3.88 -5.36 -9.04
N CYS A 113 4.14 -4.05 -8.98
CA CYS A 113 3.66 -3.17 -7.94
C CYS A 113 2.56 -2.24 -8.42
N GLU A 114 1.69 -1.85 -7.50
CA GLU A 114 0.70 -0.80 -7.71
C GLU A 114 1.38 0.56 -7.98
N ILE A 115 0.62 1.50 -8.54
CA ILE A 115 1.11 2.84 -8.82
C ILE A 115 1.56 3.51 -7.51
N GLY A 116 2.79 4.04 -7.50
CA GLY A 116 3.38 4.66 -6.31
C GLY A 116 4.29 3.73 -5.51
N TYR A 117 4.45 2.47 -5.92
CA TYR A 117 5.38 1.52 -5.34
C TYR A 117 6.48 1.13 -6.33
N GLN A 118 7.64 0.72 -5.83
CA GLN A 118 8.74 0.16 -6.61
C GLN A 118 9.08 -1.24 -6.17
N LEU A 119 9.34 -2.11 -7.14
CA LEU A 119 9.72 -3.50 -6.89
C LEU A 119 11.19 -3.56 -6.46
N VAL A 120 11.42 -3.96 -5.22
CA VAL A 120 12.74 -4.15 -4.61
C VAL A 120 12.78 -5.55 -4.01
N ASP A 121 13.64 -6.40 -4.54
CA ASP A 121 13.84 -7.79 -4.07
C ASP A 121 12.54 -8.61 -3.92
N GLY A 122 11.65 -8.49 -4.91
CA GLY A 122 10.36 -9.19 -4.88
C GLY A 122 9.33 -8.58 -3.93
N ARG A 123 9.58 -7.43 -3.31
CA ARG A 123 8.60 -6.68 -2.50
C ARG A 123 8.34 -5.30 -3.09
N CYS A 124 7.17 -4.75 -2.79
CA CYS A 124 6.79 -3.42 -3.26
C CYS A 124 7.00 -2.39 -2.14
N GLU A 125 8.00 -1.52 -2.30
CA GLU A 125 8.26 -0.41 -1.37
C GLU A 125 7.61 0.87 -1.89
N GLN A 126 7.02 1.69 -1.01
CA GLN A 126 6.51 2.99 -1.42
C GLN A 126 7.66 3.84 -1.98
N SER A 127 7.41 4.46 -3.14
CA SER A 127 8.27 5.46 -3.76
C SER A 127 8.26 6.78 -2.99
N VAL A 128 8.42 6.72 -1.67
CA VAL A 128 8.73 7.90 -0.87
C VAL A 128 10.05 8.40 -1.44
N GLN A 129 10.02 9.57 -2.05
CA GLN A 129 11.21 10.31 -2.47
C GLN A 129 12.13 10.34 -1.25
N LYS A 130 13.11 9.42 -1.18
CA LYS A 130 14.18 9.50 -0.18
C LYS A 130 14.85 10.81 -0.52
N ALA A 131 14.49 11.87 0.20
CA ALA A 131 15.26 13.10 0.20
C ALA A 131 16.69 12.63 0.44
N SER A 132 17.52 12.77 -0.59
CA SER A 132 18.84 12.16 -0.61
C SER A 132 19.54 12.54 0.69
N ALA A 133 20.29 11.62 1.29
CA ALA A 133 21.06 11.90 2.50
C ALA A 133 21.93 13.17 2.37
N GLY A 134 22.23 13.62 1.13
CA GLY A 134 22.85 14.90 0.83
C GLY A 134 22.10 16.15 1.32
N VAL A 135 20.76 16.15 1.32
CA VAL A 135 19.98 17.31 1.82
C VAL A 135 20.07 17.41 3.35
N ALA A 136 20.15 16.27 4.04
CA ALA A 136 20.34 16.25 5.49
C ALA A 136 21.71 16.85 5.89
N TRP A 137 22.78 16.56 5.13
CA TRP A 137 24.10 17.14 5.37
C TRP A 137 24.15 18.65 5.14
N LEU A 138 23.41 19.18 4.15
CA LEU A 138 23.32 20.62 3.92
C LEU A 138 22.63 21.33 5.09
N LEU A 139 21.52 20.78 5.59
CA LEU A 139 20.81 21.34 6.72
C LEU A 139 21.65 21.31 8.00
N THR A 140 22.36 20.20 8.27
CA THR A 140 23.23 20.11 9.45
C THR A 140 24.43 21.06 9.37
N ALA A 141 25.07 21.18 8.21
CA ALA A 141 26.18 22.13 8.00
C ALA A 141 25.73 23.59 8.19
N VAL A 142 24.57 23.97 7.65
CA VAL A 142 24.00 25.32 7.82
C VAL A 142 23.70 25.60 9.30
N ILE A 143 23.11 24.65 10.02
CA ILE A 143 22.83 24.80 11.47
C ILE A 143 24.14 24.95 12.26
N SER A 144 25.18 24.15 11.96
CA SER A 144 26.48 24.27 12.63
C SER A 144 27.14 25.64 12.42
N VAL A 145 27.05 26.21 11.21
CA VAL A 145 27.57 27.56 10.91
C VAL A 145 26.77 28.63 11.67
N ILE A 146 25.43 28.53 11.69
CA ILE A 146 24.58 29.48 12.42
C ILE A 146 24.92 29.47 13.92
N VAL A 147 25.06 28.29 14.53
CA VAL A 147 25.43 28.15 15.95
C VAL A 147 26.82 28.77 16.21
N ALA A 148 27.80 28.53 15.34
CA ALA A 148 29.12 29.14 15.46
C ALA A 148 29.08 30.67 15.36
N CYS A 149 28.27 31.23 14.45
CA CYS A 149 28.08 32.67 14.31
C CYS A 149 27.42 33.29 15.54
N ILE A 150 26.41 32.63 16.11
CA ILE A 150 25.71 33.11 17.32
C ILE A 150 26.69 33.11 18.49
N VAL A 151 27.38 32.00 18.75
CA VAL A 151 28.32 31.88 19.87
C VAL A 151 29.49 32.85 19.71
N GLY A 152 30.08 32.95 18.51
CA GLY A 152 31.16 33.88 18.21
C GLY A 152 30.72 35.35 18.31
N GLY A 153 29.53 35.68 17.83
CA GLY A 153 28.94 37.01 17.92
C GLY A 153 28.67 37.44 19.35
N VAL A 154 28.10 36.56 20.18
CA VAL A 154 27.88 36.82 21.61
C VAL A 154 29.20 37.03 22.34
N ALA A 155 30.21 36.19 22.11
CA ALA A 155 31.54 36.33 22.71
C ALA A 155 32.20 37.66 22.30
N TYR A 156 32.13 38.03 21.02
CA TYR A 156 32.63 39.31 20.52
C TYR A 156 31.96 40.50 21.22
N LEU A 157 30.63 40.47 21.38
CA LEU A 157 29.88 41.54 22.07
C LEU A 157 30.28 41.67 23.54
N VAL A 158 30.47 40.54 24.25
CA VAL A 158 30.93 40.54 25.65
C VAL A 158 32.31 41.18 25.78
N VAL A 159 33.26 40.81 24.92
CA VAL A 159 34.62 41.39 24.91
C VAL A 159 34.58 42.88 24.57
N LYS A 160 33.75 43.28 23.58
CA LYS A 160 33.60 44.69 23.18
C LYS A 160 33.01 45.52 24.31
N MET A 161 32.00 45.01 25.01
CA MET A 161 31.45 45.67 26.21
C MET A 161 32.48 45.73 27.35
N GLY A 162 33.33 44.72 27.51
CA GLY A 162 34.45 44.73 28.46
C GLY A 162 35.49 45.81 28.16
N LYS A 163 35.92 45.94 26.90
CA LYS A 163 36.81 47.03 26.46
C LYS A 163 36.19 48.41 26.64
N ASN A 164 34.91 48.55 26.33
CA ASN A 164 34.18 49.82 26.52
C ASN A 164 34.02 50.18 28.00
N LYS A 165 33.84 49.18 28.89
CA LYS A 165 33.83 49.39 30.35
C LYS A 165 35.22 49.79 30.88
N ALA A 166 36.28 49.15 30.41
CA ALA A 166 37.67 49.49 30.79
C ALA A 166 38.05 50.91 30.33
N LEU A 167 37.65 51.32 29.12
CA LEU A 167 37.85 52.69 28.61
C LEU A 167 37.11 53.73 29.47
N ARG A 168 35.88 53.45 29.91
CA ARG A 168 35.12 54.33 30.80
C ARG A 168 35.75 54.48 32.19
N MET A 169 36.38 53.43 32.73
CA MET A 169 37.06 53.50 34.03
C MET A 169 38.42 54.23 33.97
N GLY A 170 39.09 54.25 32.82
CA GLY A 170 40.30 55.06 32.61
C GLY A 170 39.99 56.57 32.62
N ILE A 171 39.00 57.00 31.84
CA ILE A 171 38.58 58.41 31.73
C ILE A 171 38.14 58.98 33.11
N GLN A 172 37.53 58.15 33.97
CA GLN A 172 37.11 58.58 35.30
C GLN A 172 38.29 58.73 36.29
N LYS A 173 39.42 58.04 36.08
CA LYS A 173 40.65 58.24 36.85
C LYS A 173 41.37 59.52 36.42
N ASP A 174 41.46 59.78 35.13
CA ASP A 174 42.10 61.00 34.59
C ASP A 174 41.38 62.28 35.07
N LEU A 175 40.04 62.24 35.14
CA LEU A 175 39.24 63.36 35.68
C LEU A 175 39.35 63.55 37.21
N TYR A 176 39.71 62.51 37.97
CA TYR A 176 39.97 62.61 39.41
C TYR A 176 41.38 63.13 39.71
N GLU A 177 42.36 62.75 38.89
CA GLU A 177 43.75 63.21 39.03
C GLU A 177 43.92 64.67 38.56
N GLU A 178 43.16 65.12 37.56
CA GLU A 178 43.11 66.54 37.14
C GLU A 178 42.43 67.45 38.18
N ASN A 179 41.38 66.97 38.87
CA ASN A 179 40.74 67.72 39.96
C ASN A 179 41.58 67.77 41.26
N SER A 180 42.53 66.86 41.43
CA SER A 180 43.42 66.80 42.60
C SER A 180 44.67 67.70 42.47
N GLY A 181 44.98 68.20 41.26
CA GLY A 181 46.14 69.06 40.99
C GLY A 181 45.88 70.56 41.11
N ILE A 182 44.62 71.01 41.13
CA ILE A 182 44.25 72.43 41.19
C ILE A 182 43.92 72.83 42.64
N ARG A 183 44.88 72.68 43.56
CA ARG A 183 44.84 73.34 44.87
C ARG A 183 46.25 73.75 45.29
N THR A 184 46.81 74.76 44.64
CA THR A 184 47.84 75.64 45.20
C THR A 184 48.08 76.80 44.24
N GLN A 185 47.52 77.97 44.57
CA GLN A 185 48.15 79.29 44.47
C GLN A 185 47.12 80.39 44.78
N GLN A 186 47.09 80.80 46.06
CA GLN A 186 46.93 82.19 46.50
C GLN A 186 48.37 82.79 46.55
N PRO A 187 48.65 84.12 46.58
CA PRO A 187 47.79 85.29 46.87
C PRO A 187 48.11 86.56 46.01
N GLN A 188 47.70 87.74 46.51
CA GLN A 188 48.04 89.17 46.17
C GLN A 188 46.87 89.94 45.54
N GLU A 189 46.40 91.10 46.03
CA GLU A 189 46.72 92.03 47.13
C GLU A 189 45.41 92.67 47.64
#